data_AF-A0A7K2XLU2-F1
#
_entry.id   AF-A0A7K2XLU2-F1
#
_cell.length_a   1.000
_cell.length_b   1.000
_cell.length_c   1.000
_cell.angle_alpha   90.00
_cell.angle_beta   90.00
_cell.angle_gamma   90.00
#
_symmetry.space_group_name_H-M   'P 1'
#
loop_
_entity.id
_entity.type
_entity.pdbx_description
1 polymer ?
#
loop_
_entity_poly.entity_id
_entity_poly.type
_entity_poly.pdbx_seq_one_letter_code
_entity_poly.pdbx_strand_id
1 'polypeptide(L)'
;ADLRRKGLGGAVMAELERVIDGAYAFGALAASDAGAALYRGRGWQLWEGRVEAFTPDGIVHLPEEEGGVFLRPAGAGPLPDPAAPLVFDWRDGDVT
;
A
#
# COMPACT_ATOMS: atom_id res chain seq x y z
N ALA A 1 -23.47 -4.40 -5.79
CA ALA A 1 -22.34 -4.74 -6.69
C ALA A 1 -22.49 -4.12 -8.09
N ASP A 2 -23.67 -3.59 -8.42
CA ASP A 2 -24.11 -3.25 -9.79
C ASP A 2 -23.43 -2.01 -10.39
N LEU A 3 -22.56 -1.36 -9.63
CA LEU A 3 -21.75 -0.22 -10.05
C LEU A 3 -20.29 -0.58 -10.33
N ARG A 4 -19.90 -1.85 -10.20
CA ARG A 4 -18.56 -2.32 -10.58
C ARG A 4 -18.32 -2.13 -12.07
N ARG A 5 -17.04 -1.98 -12.45
CA ARG A 5 -16.58 -1.81 -13.86
C ARG A 5 -17.10 -0.55 -14.56
N LYS A 6 -17.63 0.42 -13.81
CA LYS A 6 -18.02 1.75 -14.32
C LYS A 6 -16.94 2.83 -14.12
N GLY A 7 -15.68 2.43 -13.87
CA GLY A 7 -14.56 3.36 -13.66
C GLY A 7 -14.50 4.03 -12.29
N LEU A 8 -15.49 3.82 -11.40
CA LEU A 8 -15.56 4.48 -10.10
C LEU A 8 -14.34 4.24 -9.20
N GLY A 9 -13.79 3.02 -9.18
CA GLY A 9 -12.56 2.75 -8.43
C GLY A 9 -11.38 3.57 -8.94
N GLY A 10 -11.26 3.76 -10.25
CA GLY A 10 -10.24 4.64 -10.84
C GLY A 10 -10.46 6.12 -10.49
N ALA A 11 -11.71 6.56 -10.41
CA ALA A 11 -12.04 7.93 -10.01
C ALA A 11 -11.66 8.21 -8.55
N VAL A 12 -11.94 7.26 -7.64
CA VAL A 12 -11.50 7.36 -6.23
C VAL A 12 -9.98 7.37 -6.14
N MET A 13 -9.31 6.44 -6.82
CA MET A 13 -7.85 6.35 -6.77
C MET A 13 -7.16 7.59 -7.33
N ALA A 14 -7.72 8.25 -8.35
CA ALA A 14 -7.16 9.49 -8.91
C ALA A 14 -7.08 10.61 -7.86
N GLU A 15 -8.14 10.81 -7.06
CA GLU A 15 -8.12 11.81 -5.99
C GLU A 15 -7.23 11.39 -4.82
N LEU A 16 -7.21 10.10 -4.47
CA LEU A 16 -6.33 9.57 -3.44
C LEU A 16 -4.85 9.78 -3.80
N GLU A 17 -4.46 9.49 -5.04
CA GLU A 17 -3.10 9.66 -5.55
C GLU A 17 -2.67 11.13 -5.53
N ARG A 18 -3.58 12.05 -5.85
CA ARG A 18 -3.33 13.51 -5.72
C ARG A 18 -3.05 13.93 -4.28
N VAL A 19 -3.73 13.31 -3.30
CA VAL A 19 -3.47 13.57 -1.87
C VAL A 19 -2.09 13.03 -1.48
N ILE A 20 -1.74 11.81 -1.90
CA ILE A 20 -0.40 11.24 -1.68
C ILE A 20 0.68 12.20 -2.19
N ASP A 21 0.55 12.66 -3.44
CA ASP A 21 1.53 13.54 -4.08
C ASP A 21 1.76 14.87 -3.35
N GLY A 22 0.73 15.39 -2.65
CA GLY A 22 0.80 16.68 -1.98
C GLY A 22 1.09 16.63 -0.49
N ALA A 23 0.98 15.46 0.16
CA ALA A 23 0.95 15.40 1.63
C ALA A 23 1.77 14.25 2.24
N TYR A 24 2.28 13.31 1.45
CA TYR A 24 2.97 12.13 1.94
C TYR A 24 4.29 11.90 1.20
N ALA A 25 5.19 11.09 1.78
CA ALA A 25 6.41 10.67 1.10
C ALA A 25 6.13 9.60 0.03
N PHE A 26 5.17 8.73 0.31
CA PHE A 26 4.66 7.68 -0.57
C PHE A 26 3.30 7.22 -0.04
N GLY A 27 2.54 6.49 -0.86
CA GLY A 27 1.36 5.74 -0.42
C GLY A 27 1.69 4.28 -0.23
N ALA A 28 1.01 3.64 0.73
CA ALA A 28 1.05 2.20 0.96
C ALA A 28 -0.39 1.66 1.08
N LEU A 29 -0.62 0.44 0.61
CA LEU A 29 -1.89 -0.28 0.79
C LEU A 29 -1.66 -1.80 0.72
N ALA A 30 -2.50 -2.57 1.38
CA ALA A 30 -2.65 -4.00 1.11
C ALA A 30 -3.73 -4.24 0.05
N ALA A 31 -3.45 -5.15 -0.88
CA ALA A 31 -4.34 -5.49 -1.98
C ALA A 31 -4.72 -6.97 -1.96
N SER A 32 -6.02 -7.25 -2.11
CA SER A 32 -6.46 -8.60 -2.49
C SER A 32 -6.00 -8.96 -3.90
N ASP A 33 -5.87 -10.25 -4.20
CA ASP A 33 -5.52 -10.78 -5.52
C ASP A 33 -6.41 -10.20 -6.64
N ALA A 34 -7.72 -10.15 -6.39
CA ALA A 34 -8.69 -9.63 -7.35
C ALA A 34 -8.58 -8.10 -7.55
N GLY A 35 -8.08 -7.38 -6.55
CA GLY A 35 -7.88 -5.93 -6.56
C GLY A 35 -6.53 -5.50 -7.13
N ALA A 36 -5.51 -6.34 -7.07
CA ALA A 36 -4.12 -5.99 -7.41
C ALA A 36 -3.95 -5.43 -8.84
N ALA A 37 -4.76 -5.90 -9.80
CA ALA A 37 -4.73 -5.39 -11.18
C ALA A 37 -5.10 -3.90 -11.29
N LEU A 38 -5.97 -3.39 -10.41
CA LEU A 38 -6.31 -1.96 -10.37
C LEU A 38 -5.10 -1.12 -10.01
N TYR A 39 -4.36 -1.51 -8.97
CA TYR A 39 -3.23 -0.74 -8.45
C TYR A 39 -2.02 -0.80 -9.40
N ARG A 40 -1.68 -1.99 -9.92
CA ARG A 40 -0.62 -2.15 -10.94
C ARG A 40 -0.86 -1.28 -12.17
N GLY A 41 -2.10 -1.23 -12.66
CA GLY A 41 -2.48 -0.39 -13.80
C GLY A 41 -2.35 1.12 -13.57
N ARG A 42 -2.09 1.53 -12.32
CA ARG A 42 -1.95 2.93 -11.90
C ARG A 42 -0.54 3.26 -11.39
N GLY A 43 0.44 2.38 -11.63
CA GLY A 43 1.84 2.62 -11.27
C GLY A 43 2.19 2.33 -9.82
N TRP A 44 1.29 1.71 -9.05
CA TRP A 44 1.63 1.13 -7.76
C TRP A 44 2.53 -0.10 -7.96
N GLN A 45 3.54 -0.23 -7.12
CA GLN A 45 4.59 -1.25 -7.20
C GLN A 45 4.43 -2.20 -6.02
N LEU A 46 4.58 -3.50 -6.27
CA LEU A 46 4.59 -4.49 -5.21
C LEU A 46 5.80 -4.25 -4.30
N TRP A 47 5.59 -4.30 -2.99
CA TRP A 47 6.67 -4.30 -2.02
C TRP A 47 7.28 -5.69 -1.94
N GLU A 48 8.56 -5.79 -2.31
CA GLU A 48 9.32 -7.06 -2.32
C GLU A 48 10.15 -7.26 -1.04
N GLY A 49 10.13 -6.27 -0.15
CA GLY A 49 10.83 -6.31 1.14
C GLY A 49 9.97 -6.93 2.24
N ARG A 50 10.56 -7.02 3.44
CA ARG A 50 9.83 -7.55 4.60
C ARG A 50 8.71 -6.63 5.05
N VAL A 51 7.63 -7.21 5.57
CA VAL A 51 6.56 -6.48 6.25
C VAL A 51 6.57 -6.78 7.75
N GLU A 52 6.48 -5.74 8.56
CA GLU A 52 6.51 -5.82 10.02
C GLU A 52 5.53 -4.81 10.63
N ALA A 53 5.18 -5.01 11.90
CA ALA A 53 4.38 -4.07 12.70
C ALA A 53 5.08 -3.76 14.02
N PHE A 54 5.07 -2.50 14.42
CA PHE A 54 5.56 -2.07 15.72
C PHE A 54 4.46 -2.21 16.77
N THR A 55 4.37 -3.39 17.40
CA THR A 55 3.32 -3.75 18.37
C THR A 55 3.71 -3.43 19.83
N PRO A 56 2.78 -3.52 20.81
CA PRO A 56 3.13 -3.40 22.23
C PRO A 56 4.20 -4.39 22.71
N ASP A 57 4.31 -5.55 22.07
CA ASP A 57 5.29 -6.59 22.40
C ASP A 57 6.62 -6.42 21.62
N GLY A 58 6.73 -5.36 20.81
CA GLY A 58 7.88 -5.05 19.95
C GLY A 58 7.57 -5.21 18.47
N ILE A 59 8.63 -5.23 17.64
CA ILE A 59 8.51 -5.41 16.20
C ILE A 59 8.18 -6.87 15.88
N VAL A 60 7.07 -7.11 15.21
CA VAL A 60 6.58 -8.43 14.80
C VAL A 60 6.57 -8.51 13.28
N HIS A 61 7.08 -9.61 12.74
CA HIS A 61 7.08 -9.89 11.32
C HIS A 61 5.72 -10.42 10.85
N LEU A 62 5.24 -9.93 9.70
CA LEU A 62 3.94 -10.25 9.11
C LEU A 62 4.10 -10.92 7.74
N PRO A 63 4.56 -12.18 7.69
CA PRO A 63 4.83 -12.88 6.42
C PRO A 63 3.58 -13.09 5.55
N GLU A 64 2.39 -13.14 6.15
CA GLU A 64 1.10 -13.28 5.45
C GLU A 64 0.73 -12.06 4.61
N GLU A 65 1.30 -10.89 4.93
CA GLU A 65 1.07 -9.63 4.24
C GLU A 65 2.05 -9.42 3.06
N GLU A 66 3.14 -10.17 3.05
CA GLU A 66 4.15 -10.12 2.00
C GLU A 66 3.56 -10.64 0.68
N GLY A 67 3.85 -9.92 -0.41
CA GLY A 67 3.22 -10.17 -1.70
C GLY A 67 1.82 -9.55 -1.86
N GLY A 68 1.26 -8.94 -0.81
CA GLY A 68 -0.01 -8.19 -0.84
C GLY A 68 0.15 -6.67 -0.75
N VAL A 69 1.29 -6.16 -0.27
CA VAL A 69 1.52 -4.73 -0.03
C VAL A 69 2.03 -4.01 -1.28
N PHE A 70 1.40 -2.90 -1.64
CA PHE A 70 1.81 -2.04 -2.75
C PHE A 70 2.20 -0.65 -2.27
N LEU A 71 3.30 -0.13 -2.84
CA LEU A 71 3.75 1.24 -2.64
C LEU A 71 3.60 2.08 -3.91
N ARG A 72 3.39 3.38 -3.74
CA ARG A 72 3.44 4.37 -4.83
C ARG A 72 4.24 5.58 -4.38
N PRO A 73 5.24 6.05 -5.15
CA PRO A 73 5.97 7.27 -4.82
C PRO A 73 5.02 8.48 -4.81
N ALA A 74 5.29 9.47 -3.96
CA ALA A 74 4.65 10.78 -4.07
C ALA A 74 5.42 11.63 -5.10
N GLY A 75 4.77 11.97 -6.21
CA GLY A 75 5.39 12.69 -7.32
C GLY A 75 6.65 11.99 -7.85
N ALA A 76 7.77 12.72 -7.85
CA ALA A 76 9.09 12.20 -8.25
C ALA A 76 9.96 11.75 -7.07
N GLY A 77 9.37 11.59 -5.87
CA GLY A 77 10.07 11.11 -4.68
C GLY A 77 10.48 9.63 -4.78
N PRO A 78 11.52 9.20 -4.05
CA PRO A 78 11.94 7.80 -4.03
C PRO A 78 10.98 6.94 -3.20
N LEU A 79 10.87 5.67 -3.56
CA LEU A 79 10.36 4.63 -2.67
C LEU A 79 11.47 4.16 -1.71
N PRO A 80 11.12 3.60 -0.54
CA PRO A 80 12.10 2.98 0.36
C PRO A 80 12.83 1.80 -0.29
N ASP A 81 14.03 1.50 0.20
CA ASP A 81 14.82 0.35 -0.23
C ASP A 81 14.24 -0.96 0.34
N PRO A 82 13.86 -1.94 -0.49
CA PRO A 82 13.31 -3.23 -0.03
C PRO A 82 14.30 -4.09 0.76
N ALA A 83 15.59 -3.72 0.82
CA ALA A 83 16.54 -4.34 1.74
C ALA A 83 16.22 -4.07 3.22
N ALA A 84 15.48 -2.99 3.52
CA ALA A 84 14.97 -2.68 4.86
C ALA A 84 13.50 -3.13 5.00
N PRO A 85 13.04 -3.53 6.20
CA PRO A 85 11.63 -3.85 6.42
C PRO A 85 10.75 -2.60 6.34
N LEU A 86 9.53 -2.77 5.84
CA LEU A 86 8.45 -1.80 5.99
C LEU A 86 7.74 -2.09 7.32
N VAL A 87 7.89 -1.18 8.28
CA VAL A 87 7.32 -1.33 9.63
C VAL A 87 6.09 -0.42 9.77
N PHE A 88 4.90 -1.02 9.86
CA PHE A 88 3.66 -0.31 10.14
C PHE A 88 3.55 0.05 11.63
N ASP A 89 2.86 1.15 11.92
CA ASP A 89 2.52 1.50 13.30
C ASP A 89 1.41 0.58 13.84
N TRP A 90 1.33 0.46 15.16
CA TRP A 90 0.29 -0.34 15.79
C TRP A 90 -1.09 0.32 15.65
N ARG A 91 -2.09 -0.50 15.32
CA ARG A 91 -3.50 -0.20 15.50
C ARG A 91 -4.24 -1.44 15.98
N ASP A 92 -5.36 -1.24 16.67
CA ASP A 92 -6.27 -2.35 16.97
C ASP A 92 -6.87 -2.90 15.66
N GLY A 93 -6.89 -4.23 15.55
CA GLY A 93 -7.36 -4.94 14.36
C GLY A 93 -6.24 -5.21 13.36
N ASP A 94 -6.62 -5.33 12.09
CA ASP A 94 -5.67 -5.52 11.00
C ASP A 94 -4.67 -4.36 10.95
N VAL A 95 -3.39 -4.65 10.77
CA VAL A 95 -2.33 -3.63 10.76
C VAL A 95 -1.97 -3.22 9.33
N THR A 96 -2.38 -3.98 8.31
CA THR A 96 -2.14 -3.71 6.89
C THR A 96 -3.34 -3.22 6.08
#